data_AF-A0A7X9IYC8-F1
#
_entry.id   AF-A0A7X9IYC8-F1
#
_cell.length_a   1.000
_cell.length_b   1.000
_cell.length_c   1.000
_cell.angle_alpha   90.00
_cell.angle_beta   90.00
_cell.angle_gamma   90.00
#
_symmetry.space_group_name_H-M   'P 1'
#
loop_
_entity.id
_entity.type
_entity.pdbx_description
1 polymer ?
#
loop_
_entity_poly.entity_id
_entity_poly.type
_entity_poly.pdbx_seq_one_letter_code
_entity_poly.pdbx_strand_id
1 'polypeptide(L)'
;MTRARMHCIGWIPLLLAGCTAPAADGADDSLPDEEDLRGKEDGVERPVGTFRLAEAQAGQFTLLVLKTDKTFHSETMVYCFAAPCYPVALDGTYKYTRSGHRLYIRFQDAAGRDAGRYAYTFDGETLSLRRTYTDTWFDMTASPEAWCGVPDDCTEQNLITPRCLGLWTCEANVCAYDCTPPAMACEDAGGNCLALTPAGCPAGTTPADAARYTCGADGALGLMCCLPDNPPNPCELAGGSCVAVVPDACPAGTAPADAEEYPCGPEGLVGVMCCLPEAECKPVCRALGTRSEGWYDGCTGRLICFAQCDGAEAECGAVGSRSEGWYSAAGAPTGCGGGALIQWDQCAS
;
A
#
# COMPACT_ATOMS: atom_id res chain seq x y z
N MET A 1 3.30 0.93 -69.43
CA MET A 1 3.10 2.40 -69.45
C MET A 1 4.19 3.03 -68.60
N THR A 2 5.26 3.45 -69.27
CA THR A 2 6.47 4.05 -68.73
C THR A 2 6.25 5.55 -68.59
N ARG A 3 6.32 6.11 -67.37
CA ARG A 3 6.29 7.57 -67.16
C ARG A 3 7.66 8.09 -66.77
N ALA A 4 8.09 9.07 -67.56
CA ALA A 4 9.40 9.69 -67.61
C ALA A 4 9.70 10.53 -66.36
N ARG A 5 10.96 10.46 -65.91
CA ARG A 5 11.56 11.37 -64.94
C ARG A 5 12.02 12.63 -65.67
N MET A 6 11.50 13.78 -65.26
CA MET A 6 11.93 15.10 -65.74
C MET A 6 12.83 15.71 -64.67
N HIS A 7 14.11 15.87 -64.98
CA HIS A 7 15.09 16.52 -64.11
C HIS A 7 15.10 18.02 -64.41
N CYS A 8 14.55 18.82 -63.51
CA CYS A 8 14.76 20.26 -63.50
C CYS A 8 16.09 20.54 -62.80
N ILE A 9 17.11 20.89 -63.58
CA ILE A 9 18.37 21.45 -63.10
C ILE A 9 18.11 22.92 -62.78
N GLY A 10 17.75 23.19 -61.53
CA GLY A 10 17.64 24.54 -60.98
C GLY A 10 19.01 25.04 -60.52
N TRP A 11 19.50 26.09 -61.14
CA TRP A 11 20.66 26.86 -60.67
C TRP A 11 20.36 27.46 -59.29
N ILE A 12 21.15 27.08 -58.28
CA ILE A 12 21.11 27.67 -56.94
C ILE A 12 22.22 28.72 -56.84
N PRO A 13 21.90 30.00 -56.55
CA PRO A 13 22.91 31.02 -56.29
C PRO A 13 23.64 30.71 -54.99
N LEU A 14 24.95 30.52 -55.10
CA LEU A 14 25.88 30.29 -54.00
C LEU A 14 26.06 31.60 -53.21
N LEU A 15 25.19 31.85 -52.24
CA LEU A 15 25.38 32.88 -51.21
C LEU A 15 26.47 32.39 -50.24
N LEU A 16 27.65 33.00 -50.34
CA LEU A 16 28.74 32.90 -49.36
C LEU A 16 28.28 33.53 -48.04
N ALA A 17 27.53 32.78 -47.25
CA ALA A 17 27.31 33.08 -45.84
C ALA A 17 28.62 32.82 -45.10
N GLY A 18 29.27 33.90 -44.65
CA GLY A 18 30.42 33.81 -43.76
C GLY A 18 30.03 33.03 -42.51
N CYS A 19 30.58 31.82 -42.36
CA CYS A 19 30.48 31.05 -41.13
C CYS A 19 31.29 31.79 -40.05
N THR A 20 30.67 32.76 -39.38
CA THR A 20 31.12 33.17 -38.06
C THR A 20 30.82 31.99 -37.15
N ALA A 21 31.82 31.15 -36.91
CA ALA A 21 31.73 30.16 -35.85
C ALA A 21 31.34 30.92 -34.57
N PRO A 22 30.25 30.53 -33.88
CA PRO A 22 29.95 31.12 -32.58
C PRO A 22 31.20 30.99 -31.74
N ALA A 23 31.67 32.09 -31.16
CA ALA A 23 32.79 32.07 -30.24
C ALA A 23 32.46 30.98 -29.21
N ALA A 24 33.30 29.94 -29.16
CA ALA A 24 33.15 28.91 -28.14
C ALA A 24 33.17 29.67 -26.82
N ASP A 25 32.02 29.66 -26.13
CA ASP A 25 31.90 30.21 -24.79
C ASP A 25 32.82 29.38 -23.91
N GLY A 26 34.09 29.80 -23.87
CA GLY A 26 35.16 29.27 -23.04
C GLY A 26 34.73 29.47 -21.62
N ALA A 27 33.96 28.51 -21.17
CA ALA A 27 33.24 28.55 -19.94
C ALA A 27 34.24 28.50 -18.80
N ASP A 28 34.45 29.63 -18.14
CA ASP A 28 35.27 29.67 -16.94
C ASP A 28 34.54 28.97 -15.78
N ASP A 29 34.53 27.64 -15.85
CA ASP A 29 34.01 26.71 -14.85
C ASP A 29 34.88 26.72 -13.57
N SER A 30 35.94 27.54 -13.52
CA SER A 30 36.89 27.62 -12.40
C SER A 30 36.54 28.66 -11.34
N LEU A 31 35.58 29.55 -11.61
CA LEU A 31 35.14 30.55 -10.64
C LEU A 31 34.47 29.88 -9.42
N PRO A 32 34.64 30.45 -8.21
CA PRO A 32 34.01 29.94 -7.00
C PRO A 32 32.49 30.03 -7.10
N ASP A 33 31.82 29.01 -6.58
CA ASP A 33 30.37 28.93 -6.64
C ASP A 33 29.74 29.68 -5.48
N GLU A 34 28.79 30.53 -5.83
CA GLU A 34 27.84 31.08 -4.88
C GLU A 34 26.62 30.16 -4.85
N GLU A 35 26.12 29.85 -3.65
CA GLU A 35 24.86 29.14 -3.50
C GLU A 35 23.73 30.03 -4.02
N ASP A 36 22.93 29.50 -4.93
CA ASP A 36 21.83 30.25 -5.51
C ASP A 36 20.61 30.17 -4.57
N LEU A 37 20.69 30.92 -3.46
CA LEU A 37 19.62 31.05 -2.48
C LEU A 37 18.45 31.90 -2.98
N ARG A 38 18.64 32.65 -4.07
CA ARG A 38 17.63 33.53 -4.65
C ARG A 38 16.62 32.68 -5.41
N GLY A 39 15.74 32.00 -4.68
CA GLY A 39 14.66 31.16 -5.22
C GLY A 39 13.70 31.93 -6.13
N LYS A 40 12.39 31.72 -6.03
CA LYS A 40 11.38 32.41 -6.87
C LYS A 40 11.46 33.96 -6.92
N GLU A 41 12.32 34.59 -6.12
CA GLU A 41 12.60 36.02 -6.09
C GLU A 41 13.13 36.59 -7.41
N ASP A 42 13.82 35.80 -8.23
CA ASP A 42 14.29 36.22 -9.56
C ASP A 42 13.34 35.83 -10.70
N GLY A 43 12.25 35.11 -10.38
CA GLY A 43 11.30 34.59 -11.36
C GLY A 43 11.85 33.46 -12.23
N VAL A 44 13.05 32.93 -11.93
CA VAL A 44 13.64 31.82 -12.68
C VAL A 44 13.02 30.52 -12.19
N GLU A 45 12.36 29.81 -13.10
CA GLU A 45 11.81 28.50 -12.84
C GLU A 45 12.95 27.49 -12.66
N ARG A 46 12.91 26.72 -11.57
CA ARG A 46 13.93 25.72 -11.24
C ARG A 46 13.41 24.33 -11.59
N PRO A 47 14.24 23.46 -12.20
CA PRO A 47 13.79 22.14 -12.62
C PRO A 47 13.50 21.27 -11.39
N VAL A 48 12.25 20.87 -11.22
CA VAL A 48 11.76 19.93 -10.21
C VAL A 48 10.84 18.95 -10.93
N GLY A 49 10.94 17.67 -10.60
CA GLY A 49 10.18 16.59 -11.23
C GLY A 49 11.07 15.49 -11.79
N THR A 50 10.48 14.63 -12.61
CA THR A 50 11.16 13.50 -13.25
C THR A 50 11.52 13.83 -14.70
N PHE A 51 12.76 13.60 -15.08
CA PHE A 51 13.31 13.85 -16.41
C PHE A 51 13.89 12.56 -16.98
N ARG A 52 13.65 12.29 -18.27
CA ARG A 52 14.14 11.09 -18.96
C ARG A 52 14.91 11.44 -20.22
N LEU A 53 15.89 10.60 -20.54
CA LEU A 53 16.63 10.63 -21.81
C LEU A 53 16.49 9.26 -22.48
N ALA A 54 15.77 9.22 -23.61
CA ALA A 54 15.44 7.97 -24.30
C ALA A 54 16.66 7.24 -24.86
N GLU A 55 17.66 7.98 -25.35
CA GLU A 55 18.88 7.43 -25.97
C GLU A 55 20.13 7.90 -25.23
N ALA A 56 20.24 7.55 -23.95
CA ALA A 56 21.38 7.93 -23.12
C ALA A 56 22.68 7.22 -23.56
N GLN A 57 23.76 7.99 -23.68
CA GLN A 57 25.11 7.48 -23.87
C GLN A 57 25.76 7.18 -22.52
N ALA A 58 26.83 6.38 -22.53
CA ALA A 58 27.57 6.07 -21.31
C ALA A 58 28.04 7.36 -20.60
N GLY A 59 27.72 7.48 -19.30
CA GLY A 59 27.98 8.65 -18.47
C GLY A 59 26.88 9.72 -18.47
N GLN A 60 25.82 9.57 -19.28
CA GLN A 60 24.64 10.42 -19.24
C GLN A 60 23.55 9.81 -18.36
N PHE A 61 22.67 10.65 -17.84
CA PHE A 61 21.50 10.20 -17.10
C PHE A 61 20.47 9.58 -18.05
N THR A 62 19.94 8.41 -17.72
CA THR A 62 18.70 7.87 -18.32
C THR A 62 17.46 8.40 -17.61
N LEU A 63 17.57 8.61 -16.30
CA LEU A 63 16.55 9.12 -15.40
C LEU A 63 17.19 10.12 -14.43
N LEU A 64 16.54 11.25 -14.21
CA LEU A 64 16.90 12.20 -13.17
C LEU A 64 15.63 12.70 -12.51
N VAL A 65 15.54 12.56 -11.20
CA VAL A 65 14.41 12.99 -10.37
C VAL A 65 14.92 14.05 -9.41
N LEU A 66 14.41 15.27 -9.54
CA LEU A 66 14.76 16.38 -8.66
C LEU A 66 13.55 16.68 -7.76
N LYS A 67 13.67 16.41 -6.45
CA LYS A 67 12.59 16.59 -5.48
C LYS A 67 12.62 17.98 -4.84
N THR A 68 11.47 18.45 -4.35
CA THR A 68 11.33 19.78 -3.74
C THR A 68 12.13 19.95 -2.45
N ASP A 69 12.37 18.87 -1.71
CA ASP A 69 13.12 18.80 -0.45
C ASP A 69 14.66 18.87 -0.63
N LYS A 70 15.15 18.99 -1.89
CA LYS A 70 16.57 18.96 -2.28
C LYS A 70 17.22 17.59 -2.23
N THR A 71 16.45 16.51 -2.22
CA THR A 71 16.95 15.18 -2.56
C THR A 71 16.79 14.88 -4.05
N PHE A 72 17.56 13.92 -4.55
CA PHE A 72 17.45 13.46 -5.93
C PHE A 72 17.60 11.95 -6.02
N HIS A 73 17.05 11.41 -7.10
CA HIS A 73 17.36 10.09 -7.60
C HIS A 73 17.87 10.22 -9.03
N SER A 74 18.86 9.41 -9.41
CA SER A 74 19.34 9.38 -10.80
C SER A 74 19.71 7.98 -11.21
N GLU A 75 19.54 7.68 -12.49
CA GLU A 75 20.08 6.49 -13.12
C GLU A 75 21.04 6.93 -14.23
N THR A 76 22.29 6.48 -14.17
CA THR A 76 23.31 6.81 -15.18
C THR A 76 23.59 5.61 -16.06
N MET A 77 23.55 5.79 -17.38
CA MET A 77 23.94 4.75 -18.32
C MET A 77 25.44 4.46 -18.18
N VAL A 78 25.81 3.19 -18.05
CA VAL A 78 27.21 2.77 -17.95
C VAL A 78 27.63 1.94 -19.15
N TYR A 79 28.92 1.98 -19.45
CA TYR A 79 29.49 1.04 -20.43
C TYR A 79 29.66 -0.33 -19.76
N CYS A 80 29.10 -1.38 -20.38
CA CYS A 80 29.29 -2.75 -19.94
C CYS A 80 30.00 -3.57 -21.01
N PHE A 81 30.79 -4.56 -20.58
CA PHE A 81 31.50 -5.44 -21.51
C PHE A 81 30.55 -6.44 -22.22
N ALA A 82 29.45 -6.82 -21.56
CA ALA A 82 28.44 -7.74 -22.09
C ALA A 82 27.04 -7.22 -21.75
N ALA A 83 26.17 -7.16 -22.76
CA ALA A 83 24.78 -6.71 -22.62
C ALA A 83 23.91 -7.74 -21.85
N PRO A 84 22.83 -7.30 -21.18
CA PRO A 84 22.33 -5.91 -21.08
C PRO A 84 23.14 -5.04 -20.09
N CYS A 85 23.35 -3.76 -20.45
CA CYS A 85 23.92 -2.77 -19.53
C CYS A 85 22.81 -2.19 -18.66
N TYR A 86 22.83 -2.49 -17.37
CA TYR A 86 21.88 -1.88 -16.42
C TYR A 86 22.41 -0.51 -15.97
N PRO A 87 21.58 0.54 -15.96
CA PRO A 87 21.96 1.83 -15.38
C PRO A 87 22.37 1.70 -13.91
N VAL A 88 23.26 2.58 -13.46
CA VAL A 88 23.65 2.67 -12.05
C VAL A 88 22.78 3.74 -11.39
N ALA A 89 22.00 3.31 -10.39
CA ALA A 89 21.18 4.18 -9.57
C ALA A 89 22.04 4.91 -8.51
N LEU A 90 21.71 6.16 -8.24
CA LEU A 90 22.31 6.97 -7.20
C LEU A 90 21.27 7.90 -6.57
N ASP A 91 21.18 7.83 -5.24
CA ASP A 91 20.39 8.75 -4.41
C ASP A 91 21.30 9.70 -3.64
N GLY A 92 20.79 10.89 -3.35
CA GLY A 92 21.51 11.85 -2.54
C GLY A 92 20.81 13.20 -2.43
N THR A 93 21.59 14.25 -2.21
CA THR A 93 21.11 15.63 -2.15
C THR A 93 21.67 16.46 -3.29
N TYR A 94 20.98 17.55 -3.62
CA TYR A 94 21.45 18.45 -4.65
C TYR A 94 21.26 19.91 -4.25
N LYS A 95 22.04 20.79 -4.87
CA LYS A 95 21.89 22.24 -4.71
C LYS A 95 22.08 22.96 -6.02
N TYR A 96 21.38 24.09 -6.16
CA TYR A 96 21.59 25.02 -7.25
C TYR A 96 22.71 25.99 -6.87
N THR A 97 23.67 26.15 -7.77
CA THR A 97 24.73 27.15 -7.62
C THR A 97 24.83 28.01 -8.86
N ARG A 98 25.43 29.18 -8.73
CA ARG A 98 25.68 30.08 -9.85
C ARG A 98 27.15 30.46 -9.90
N SER A 99 27.67 30.56 -11.11
CA SER A 99 28.98 31.14 -11.38
C SER A 99 28.88 32.04 -12.62
N GLY A 100 29.04 33.35 -12.41
CA GLY A 100 28.73 34.37 -13.41
C GLY A 100 27.26 34.32 -13.85
N HIS A 101 27.04 34.11 -15.15
CA HIS A 101 25.70 33.98 -15.75
C HIS A 101 25.23 32.53 -15.91
N ARG A 102 26.05 31.54 -15.50
CA ARG A 102 25.69 30.13 -15.63
C ARG A 102 25.12 29.57 -14.34
N LEU A 103 24.06 28.80 -14.49
CA LEU A 103 23.43 28.04 -13.42
C LEU A 103 23.96 26.61 -13.43
N TYR A 104 24.12 26.03 -12.25
CA TYR A 104 24.63 24.68 -12.05
C TYR A 104 23.74 23.91 -11.07
N ILE A 105 23.67 22.60 -11.27
CA ILE A 105 23.20 21.62 -10.29
C ILE A 105 24.42 20.86 -9.79
N ARG A 106 24.61 20.84 -8.47
CA ARG A 106 25.63 20.04 -7.79
C ARG A 106 24.96 18.89 -7.06
N PHE A 107 25.38 17.67 -7.34
CA PHE A 107 24.89 16.45 -6.74
C PHE A 107 25.87 15.96 -5.69
N GLN A 108 25.35 15.54 -4.54
CA GLN A 108 26.11 14.90 -3.47
C GLN A 108 25.46 13.57 -3.13
N ASP A 109 26.25 12.51 -3.00
CA ASP A 109 25.72 11.21 -2.61
C ASP A 109 25.25 11.20 -1.13
N ALA A 110 24.69 10.08 -0.68
CA ALA A 110 24.27 9.90 0.71
C ALA A 110 25.39 10.10 1.76
N ALA A 111 26.67 10.02 1.37
CA ALA A 111 27.82 10.28 2.23
C ALA A 111 28.31 11.75 2.14
N GLY A 112 27.60 12.62 1.42
CA GLY A 112 27.95 14.02 1.19
C GLY A 112 29.11 14.23 0.22
N ARG A 113 29.55 13.18 -0.50
CA ARG A 113 30.65 13.27 -1.47
C ARG A 113 30.13 13.85 -2.79
N ASP A 114 30.96 14.61 -3.48
CA ASP A 114 30.62 15.17 -4.79
C ASP A 114 30.35 14.04 -5.80
N ALA A 115 29.10 13.96 -6.27
CA ALA A 115 28.64 12.98 -7.25
C ALA A 115 28.67 13.54 -8.68
N GLY A 116 28.70 14.88 -8.82
CA GLY A 116 28.83 15.54 -10.10
C GLY A 116 28.30 16.95 -10.08
N ARG A 117 28.80 17.75 -11.02
CA ARG A 117 28.35 19.12 -11.27
C ARG A 117 27.98 19.28 -12.74
N TYR A 118 26.83 19.87 -12.97
CA TYR A 118 26.26 20.06 -14.30
C TYR A 118 25.82 21.51 -14.47
N ALA A 119 26.29 22.19 -15.51
CA ALA A 119 25.64 23.40 -15.98
C ALA A 119 24.26 23.01 -16.54
N TYR A 120 23.25 23.87 -16.34
CA TYR A 120 21.91 23.57 -16.82
C TYR A 120 21.19 24.77 -17.42
N THR A 121 20.26 24.48 -18.32
CA THR A 121 19.18 25.37 -18.75
C THR A 121 17.85 24.63 -18.67
N PHE A 122 16.78 25.34 -18.32
CA PHE A 122 15.45 24.77 -18.17
C PHE A 122 14.40 25.72 -18.74
N ASP A 123 13.48 25.19 -19.55
CA ASP A 123 12.42 25.95 -20.21
C ASP A 123 10.99 25.55 -19.77
N GLY A 124 10.89 24.74 -18.71
CA GLY A 124 9.63 24.19 -18.19
C GLY A 124 9.37 22.73 -18.61
N GLU A 125 9.93 22.29 -19.74
CA GLU A 125 9.71 20.93 -20.27
C GLU A 125 11.02 20.20 -20.51
N THR A 126 12.05 20.90 -20.99
CA THR A 126 13.35 20.35 -21.34
C THR A 126 14.42 20.84 -20.37
N LEU A 127 15.10 19.89 -19.74
CA LEU A 127 16.27 20.12 -18.90
C LEU A 127 17.53 19.77 -19.70
N SER A 128 18.22 20.80 -20.20
CA SER A 128 19.53 20.61 -20.84
C SER A 128 20.61 20.60 -19.78
N LEU A 129 21.48 19.59 -19.82
CA LEU A 129 22.58 19.40 -18.88
C LEU A 129 23.91 19.29 -19.62
N ARG A 130 24.95 19.89 -19.04
CA ARG A 130 26.35 19.72 -19.47
C ARG A 130 27.22 19.52 -18.26
N ARG A 131 27.93 18.40 -18.19
CA ARG A 131 28.89 18.15 -17.11
C ARG A 131 29.99 19.22 -17.12
N THR A 132 30.39 19.69 -15.94
CA THR A 132 31.49 20.66 -15.84
C THR A 132 32.77 20.13 -16.49
N TYR A 133 33.54 21.00 -17.15
CA TYR A 133 34.73 20.67 -17.93
C TYR A 133 34.49 19.80 -19.17
N THR A 134 33.24 19.69 -19.62
CA THR A 134 32.91 19.14 -20.94
C THR A 134 32.17 20.17 -21.77
N ASP A 135 32.14 19.98 -23.09
CA ASP A 135 31.45 20.87 -24.03
C ASP A 135 30.14 20.26 -24.57
N THR A 136 29.81 19.05 -24.13
CA THR A 136 28.67 18.29 -24.64
C THR A 136 27.45 18.47 -23.76
N TRP A 137 26.44 19.13 -24.31
CA TRP A 137 25.10 19.20 -23.74
C TRP A 137 24.29 17.97 -24.12
N PHE A 138 23.38 17.55 -23.25
CA PHE A 138 22.32 16.59 -23.54
C PHE A 138 21.01 17.06 -22.92
N ASP A 139 19.91 16.79 -23.62
CA ASP A 139 18.59 17.28 -23.26
C ASP A 139 17.75 16.15 -22.67
N MET A 140 17.17 16.38 -21.49
CA MET A 140 16.24 15.47 -20.86
C MET A 140 14.83 16.06 -20.92
N THR A 141 13.84 15.26 -21.24
CA THR A 141 12.44 15.71 -21.29
C THR A 141 11.74 15.39 -19.99
N ALA A 142 10.95 16.33 -19.47
CA ALA A 142 10.06 16.11 -18.35
C ALA A 142 9.12 14.94 -18.65
N SER A 143 9.07 13.95 -17.76
CA SER A 143 8.24 12.78 -17.89
C SER A 143 7.01 12.90 -16.99
N PRO A 144 5.80 12.59 -17.50
CA PRO A 144 4.62 12.52 -16.65
C PRO A 144 4.64 11.31 -15.70
N GLU A 145 5.48 10.31 -15.99
CA GLU A 145 5.68 9.13 -15.15
C GLU A 145 6.69 9.47 -14.05
N ALA A 146 6.17 9.97 -12.93
CA ALA A 146 6.99 10.31 -11.78
C ALA A 146 7.54 9.05 -11.11
N TRP A 147 8.82 9.10 -10.74
CA TRP A 147 9.51 7.99 -10.09
C TRP A 147 9.39 8.07 -8.57
N CYS A 148 9.36 6.96 -7.86
CA CYS A 148 9.43 6.97 -6.40
C CYS A 148 10.21 5.77 -5.88
N GLY A 149 10.88 5.91 -4.73
CA GLY A 149 11.35 4.80 -3.91
C GLY A 149 10.37 4.49 -2.77
N VAL A 150 9.66 5.51 -2.29
CA VAL A 150 8.57 5.42 -1.30
C VAL A 150 7.41 6.35 -1.68
N PRO A 151 6.17 6.11 -1.19
CA PRO A 151 5.03 6.97 -1.47
C PRO A 151 5.23 8.48 -1.25
N ASP A 152 5.97 8.86 -0.20
CA ASP A 152 6.22 10.27 0.13
C ASP A 152 6.98 11.01 -0.98
N ASP A 153 7.83 10.32 -1.74
CA ASP A 153 8.59 10.90 -2.85
C ASP A 153 7.69 11.52 -3.93
N CYS A 154 6.48 10.99 -4.10
CA CYS A 154 5.50 11.47 -5.07
C CYS A 154 4.96 12.85 -4.69
N THR A 155 4.78 13.10 -3.39
CA THR A 155 4.36 14.40 -2.86
C THR A 155 5.43 15.46 -3.10
N GLU A 156 6.69 15.07 -3.08
CA GLU A 156 7.83 15.98 -3.22
C GLU A 156 8.16 16.35 -4.67
N GLN A 157 7.53 15.72 -5.67
CA GLN A 157 7.79 15.96 -7.09
C GLN A 157 6.84 16.97 -7.76
N ASN A 158 6.05 17.70 -6.97
CA ASN A 158 5.11 18.71 -7.47
C ASN A 158 4.12 18.15 -8.52
N LEU A 159 3.71 16.90 -8.34
CA LEU A 159 2.75 16.24 -9.22
C LEU A 159 1.36 16.85 -9.07
N ILE A 160 0.57 16.82 -10.14
CA ILE A 160 -0.82 17.24 -10.09
C ILE A 160 -1.60 16.24 -9.23
N THR A 161 -1.97 16.63 -8.02
CA THR A 161 -2.85 15.82 -7.16
C THR A 161 -4.27 15.85 -7.71
N PRO A 162 -4.90 14.68 -7.95
CA PRO A 162 -6.32 14.61 -8.30
C PRO A 162 -7.21 15.29 -7.25
N ARG A 163 -8.46 15.64 -7.64
CA ARG A 163 -9.44 16.27 -6.74
C ARG A 163 -10.19 15.28 -5.83
N CYS A 164 -9.72 14.05 -5.73
CA CYS A 164 -10.28 13.02 -4.85
C CYS A 164 -9.48 12.97 -3.54
N LEU A 165 -10.09 12.42 -2.48
CA LEU A 165 -9.35 12.04 -1.28
C LEU A 165 -8.67 10.70 -1.57
N GLY A 166 -7.39 10.60 -1.25
CA GLY A 166 -6.57 9.46 -1.60
C GLY A 166 -5.15 9.62 -1.08
N LEU A 167 -4.29 8.67 -1.44
CA LEU A 167 -2.87 8.70 -1.12
C LEU A 167 -2.05 8.40 -2.37
N TRP A 168 -0.82 8.92 -2.38
CA TRP A 168 0.17 8.45 -3.32
C TRP A 168 0.54 7.01 -2.97
N THR A 169 0.69 6.19 -3.99
CA THR A 169 1.26 4.84 -3.91
C THR A 169 2.51 4.80 -4.77
N CYS A 170 3.43 3.92 -4.39
CA CYS A 170 4.67 3.72 -5.11
C CYS A 170 4.80 2.25 -5.48
N GLU A 171 4.38 1.89 -6.69
CA GLU A 171 4.47 0.53 -7.20
C GLU A 171 5.40 0.50 -8.42
N ALA A 172 6.36 -0.44 -8.41
CA ALA A 172 7.38 -0.56 -9.47
C ALA A 172 8.15 0.76 -9.75
N ASN A 173 8.39 1.54 -8.69
CA ASN A 173 9.01 2.87 -8.74
C ASN A 173 8.25 3.91 -9.59
N VAL A 174 6.93 3.76 -9.70
CA VAL A 174 6.07 4.74 -10.39
C VAL A 174 5.04 5.26 -9.40
N CYS A 175 4.91 6.59 -9.35
CA CYS A 175 3.88 7.25 -8.57
C CYS A 175 2.51 7.03 -9.20
N ALA A 176 1.59 6.51 -8.41
CA ALA A 176 0.16 6.49 -8.73
C ALA A 176 -0.61 7.15 -7.59
N TYR A 177 -1.74 7.80 -7.90
CA TYR A 177 -2.63 8.33 -6.87
C TYR A 177 -3.82 7.40 -6.75
N ASP A 178 -3.96 6.74 -5.61
CA ASP A 178 -5.13 5.93 -5.32
C ASP A 178 -6.23 6.81 -4.73
N CYS A 179 -7.27 7.08 -5.53
CA CYS A 179 -8.47 7.79 -5.08
C CYS A 179 -9.37 6.94 -4.16
N THR A 180 -9.01 5.68 -3.90
CA THR A 180 -9.69 4.87 -2.90
C THR A 180 -9.31 5.44 -1.55
N PRO A 181 -10.28 5.95 -0.76
CA PRO A 181 -9.96 6.30 0.61
C PRO A 181 -9.39 5.04 1.26
N PRO A 182 -8.23 5.12 1.94
CA PRO A 182 -7.67 3.96 2.58
C PRO A 182 -8.73 3.43 3.55
N ALA A 183 -8.88 2.12 3.57
CA ALA A 183 -9.75 1.46 4.52
C ALA A 183 -9.46 2.06 5.90
N MET A 184 -10.50 2.57 6.56
CA MET A 184 -10.34 3.29 7.80
C MET A 184 -9.91 2.28 8.84
N ALA A 185 -8.60 2.19 9.09
CA ALA A 185 -8.02 1.22 10.03
C ALA A 185 -8.72 1.28 11.39
N CYS A 186 -9.25 2.45 11.77
CA CYS A 186 -10.12 2.60 12.92
C CYS A 186 -11.43 1.79 12.82
N GLU A 187 -12.20 1.97 11.74
CA GLU A 187 -13.49 1.28 11.56
C GLU A 187 -13.31 -0.23 11.33
N ASP A 188 -12.24 -0.62 10.62
CA ASP A 188 -11.88 -2.03 10.43
C ASP A 188 -11.55 -2.72 11.78
N ALA A 189 -11.04 -1.96 12.74
CA ALA A 189 -10.78 -2.40 14.10
C ALA A 189 -12.00 -2.26 15.03
N GLY A 190 -13.19 -1.96 14.48
CA GLY A 190 -14.43 -1.74 15.23
C GLY A 190 -14.46 -0.43 16.03
N GLY A 191 -13.54 0.49 15.74
CA GLY A 191 -13.48 1.82 16.34
C GLY A 191 -14.37 2.84 15.63
N ASN A 192 -14.58 3.98 16.30
CA ASN A 192 -15.27 5.13 15.74
C ASN A 192 -14.33 6.32 15.61
N CYS A 193 -14.37 6.97 14.44
CA CYS A 193 -13.63 8.20 14.20
C CYS A 193 -14.39 9.42 14.73
N LEU A 194 -13.82 10.08 15.74
CA LEU A 194 -14.43 11.22 16.43
C LEU A 194 -13.54 12.44 16.36
N ALA A 195 -14.13 13.64 16.44
CA ALA A 195 -13.36 14.87 16.50
C ALA A 195 -12.48 14.91 17.77
N LEU A 196 -11.25 15.40 17.62
CA LEU A 196 -10.27 15.54 18.68
C LEU A 196 -10.77 16.60 19.67
N THR A 197 -11.47 16.15 20.72
CA THR A 197 -11.94 16.98 21.82
C THR A 197 -11.31 16.52 23.14
N PRO A 198 -11.25 17.39 24.18
CA PRO A 198 -10.72 16.99 25.50
C PRO A 198 -11.48 15.84 26.18
N ALA A 199 -12.67 15.49 25.70
CA ALA A 199 -13.48 14.35 26.13
C ALA A 199 -13.70 13.36 24.96
N GLY A 200 -12.69 13.22 24.09
CA GLY A 200 -12.83 12.75 22.72
C GLY A 200 -13.39 11.35 22.51
N CYS A 201 -13.29 10.47 23.53
CA CYS A 201 -13.84 9.13 23.48
C CYS A 201 -14.99 8.99 24.50
N PRO A 202 -16.17 8.48 24.08
CA PRO A 202 -17.24 8.09 25.00
C PRO A 202 -16.75 7.07 26.02
N ALA A 203 -17.43 6.98 27.16
CA ALA A 203 -17.12 5.95 28.17
C ALA A 203 -17.16 4.54 27.54
N GLY A 204 -16.15 3.72 27.83
CA GLY A 204 -16.00 2.39 27.24
C GLY A 204 -15.17 2.36 25.95
N THR A 205 -14.51 3.47 25.59
CA THR A 205 -13.58 3.52 24.46
C THR A 205 -12.29 4.25 24.85
N THR A 206 -11.16 3.78 24.31
CA THR A 206 -9.84 4.39 24.51
C THR A 206 -9.36 5.03 23.21
N PRO A 207 -8.69 6.19 23.29
CA PRO A 207 -7.99 6.74 22.13
C PRO A 207 -6.94 5.74 21.65
N ALA A 208 -7.08 5.31 20.41
CA ALA A 208 -6.13 4.43 19.77
C ALA A 208 -4.84 5.17 19.42
N ASP A 209 -3.75 4.42 19.26
CA ASP A 209 -2.49 4.97 18.73
C ASP A 209 -2.71 5.49 17.32
N ALA A 210 -2.62 6.81 17.14
CA ALA A 210 -2.82 7.49 15.86
C ALA A 210 -1.81 7.07 14.79
N ALA A 211 -0.67 6.48 15.16
CA ALA A 211 0.28 5.90 14.21
C ALA A 211 -0.18 4.54 13.63
N ARG A 212 -1.13 3.87 14.29
CA ARG A 212 -1.67 2.56 13.88
C ARG A 212 -3.10 2.62 13.35
N TYR A 213 -3.92 3.48 13.93
CA TYR A 213 -5.35 3.56 13.63
C TYR A 213 -5.67 4.97 13.14
N THR A 214 -5.70 5.13 11.81
CA THR A 214 -5.99 6.41 11.18
C THR A 214 -7.49 6.56 10.94
N CYS A 215 -7.97 7.80 11.12
CA CYS A 215 -9.32 8.21 10.80
C CYS A 215 -9.36 8.95 9.46
N GLY A 216 -9.05 8.21 8.39
CA GLY A 216 -8.89 8.74 7.03
C GLY A 216 -7.43 8.75 6.57
N ALA A 217 -7.22 9.25 5.35
CA ALA A 217 -6.01 8.96 4.58
C ALA A 217 -4.69 9.45 5.17
N ASP A 218 -4.71 10.56 5.90
CA ASP A 218 -3.49 11.24 6.36
C ASP A 218 -3.52 11.51 7.88
N GLY A 219 -4.25 10.69 8.64
CA GLY A 219 -4.52 10.99 10.04
C GLY A 219 -5.24 12.35 10.16
N ALA A 220 -6.36 12.48 9.44
CA ALA A 220 -7.15 13.71 9.30
C ALA A 220 -7.06 14.58 10.54
N LEU A 221 -6.35 15.71 10.41
CA LEU A 221 -6.03 16.56 11.55
C LEU A 221 -7.30 16.93 12.30
N GLY A 222 -7.34 16.61 13.59
CA GLY A 222 -8.50 16.86 14.43
C GLY A 222 -9.52 15.73 14.48
N LEU A 223 -9.20 14.52 14.02
CA LEU A 223 -9.92 13.30 14.36
C LEU A 223 -9.03 12.38 15.23
N MET A 224 -9.65 11.61 16.12
CA MET A 224 -9.04 10.50 16.84
C MET A 224 -9.87 9.23 16.61
N CYS A 225 -9.19 8.09 16.59
CA CYS A 225 -9.86 6.80 16.63
C CYS A 225 -10.16 6.43 18.08
N CYS A 226 -11.42 6.16 18.39
CA CYS A 226 -11.84 5.61 19.68
C CYS A 226 -12.18 4.13 19.49
N LEU A 227 -11.31 3.26 20.00
CA LEU A 227 -11.54 1.81 20.00
C LEU A 227 -12.33 1.44 21.25
N PRO A 228 -13.25 0.47 21.17
CA PRO A 228 -13.87 -0.10 22.37
C PRO A 228 -12.78 -0.60 23.34
N ASP A 229 -12.95 -0.32 24.64
CA ASP A 229 -12.01 -0.70 25.71
C ASP A 229 -11.80 -2.22 25.77
N ASN A 230 -12.77 -2.98 25.28
CA ASN A 230 -12.66 -4.38 24.96
C ASN A 230 -13.33 -4.61 23.60
N PRO A 231 -12.58 -4.77 22.49
CA PRO A 231 -13.19 -5.27 21.27
C PRO A 231 -13.85 -6.62 21.57
N PRO A 232 -15.06 -6.88 21.04
CA PRO A 232 -15.76 -8.12 21.32
C PRO A 232 -14.85 -9.28 20.91
N ASN A 233 -14.54 -10.13 21.88
CA ASN A 233 -13.69 -11.28 21.61
C ASN A 233 -14.49 -12.35 20.84
N PRO A 234 -13.86 -13.37 20.25
CA PRO A 234 -14.58 -14.41 19.50
C PRO A 234 -15.76 -15.05 20.23
N CYS A 235 -15.70 -15.19 21.56
CA CYS A 235 -16.83 -15.67 22.36
C CYS A 235 -18.03 -14.70 22.30
N GLU A 236 -17.79 -13.41 22.52
CA GLU A 236 -18.83 -12.38 22.51
C GLU A 236 -19.42 -12.16 21.12
N LEU A 237 -18.59 -12.28 20.06
CA LEU A 237 -19.06 -12.24 18.67
C LEU A 237 -19.98 -13.41 18.32
N ALA A 238 -19.78 -14.56 18.94
CA ALA A 238 -20.64 -15.73 18.83
C ALA A 238 -21.85 -15.69 19.79
N GLY A 239 -22.12 -14.54 20.42
CA GLY A 239 -23.25 -14.37 21.36
C GLY A 239 -23.02 -15.00 22.73
N GLY A 240 -21.82 -15.49 23.01
CA GLY A 240 -21.44 -16.06 24.31
C GLY A 240 -21.01 -15.02 25.34
N SER A 241 -20.78 -15.50 26.56
CA SER A 241 -20.28 -14.70 27.68
C SER A 241 -19.05 -15.34 28.30
N CYS A 242 -18.01 -14.54 28.53
CA CYS A 242 -16.80 -14.99 29.19
C CYS A 242 -16.97 -15.03 30.70
N VAL A 243 -16.90 -16.22 31.29
CA VAL A 243 -17.06 -16.45 32.74
C VAL A 243 -15.81 -17.10 33.32
N ALA A 244 -15.62 -17.04 34.64
CA ALA A 244 -14.51 -17.73 35.29
C ALA A 244 -14.63 -19.26 35.19
N VAL A 245 -13.51 -19.97 35.04
CA VAL A 245 -13.47 -21.45 35.01
C VAL A 245 -13.71 -22.00 36.41
N VAL A 246 -14.98 -22.19 36.75
CA VAL A 246 -15.44 -22.93 37.93
C VAL A 246 -16.47 -23.97 37.51
N PRO A 247 -16.65 -25.07 38.27
CA PRO A 247 -17.74 -26.01 38.01
C PRO A 247 -19.07 -25.27 37.93
N ASP A 248 -19.84 -25.54 36.88
CA ASP A 248 -21.16 -24.94 36.62
C ASP A 248 -21.15 -23.40 36.46
N ALA A 249 -20.04 -22.80 36.00
CA ALA A 249 -19.98 -21.34 35.80
C ALA A 249 -20.87 -20.82 34.67
N CYS A 250 -21.20 -21.66 33.70
CA CYS A 250 -22.09 -21.30 32.62
C CYS A 250 -23.53 -21.20 33.16
N PRO A 251 -24.22 -20.06 32.98
CA PRO A 251 -25.63 -19.93 33.32
C PRO A 251 -26.47 -21.04 32.67
N ALA A 252 -27.59 -21.41 33.31
CA ALA A 252 -28.54 -22.33 32.70
C ALA A 252 -28.96 -21.82 31.31
N GLY A 253 -28.95 -22.70 30.30
CA GLY A 253 -29.13 -22.27 28.90
C GLY A 253 -27.82 -21.86 28.21
N THR A 254 -26.65 -22.17 28.75
CA THR A 254 -25.36 -21.98 28.09
C THR A 254 -24.40 -23.15 28.34
N ALA A 255 -23.51 -23.44 27.39
CA ALA A 255 -22.52 -24.51 27.49
C ALA A 255 -21.09 -23.96 27.33
N PRO A 256 -20.08 -24.56 28.00
CA PRO A 256 -18.70 -24.18 27.79
C PRO A 256 -18.29 -24.52 26.36
N ALA A 257 -17.75 -23.53 25.65
CA ALA A 257 -17.21 -23.68 24.30
C ALA A 257 -15.71 -24.02 24.33
N ASP A 258 -15.20 -24.51 23.21
CA ASP A 258 -13.77 -24.76 23.03
C ASP A 258 -12.98 -23.45 23.15
N ALA A 259 -11.98 -23.44 24.04
CA ALA A 259 -11.19 -22.24 24.34
C ALA A 259 -10.21 -21.86 23.21
N GLU A 260 -9.84 -22.79 22.33
CA GLU A 260 -9.01 -22.52 21.14
C GLU A 260 -9.84 -21.85 20.03
N GLU A 261 -11.12 -22.22 19.91
CA GLU A 261 -12.03 -21.67 18.90
C GLU A 261 -12.69 -20.36 19.35
N TYR A 262 -13.06 -20.26 20.63
CA TYR A 262 -13.73 -19.09 21.22
C TYR A 262 -12.95 -18.50 22.41
N PRO A 263 -11.76 -17.93 22.18
CA PRO A 263 -10.94 -17.37 23.26
C PRO A 263 -11.59 -16.13 23.88
N CYS A 264 -11.61 -16.11 25.21
CA CYS A 264 -12.03 -14.97 26.01
C CYS A 264 -10.86 -13.97 26.18
N GLY A 265 -10.66 -13.13 25.17
CA GLY A 265 -9.65 -12.07 25.14
C GLY A 265 -8.48 -12.36 24.17
N PRO A 266 -7.66 -11.33 23.87
CA PRO A 266 -6.67 -11.36 22.78
C PRO A 266 -5.53 -12.36 22.98
N GLU A 267 -5.34 -12.91 24.18
CA GLU A 267 -4.31 -13.92 24.47
C GLU A 267 -4.82 -15.11 25.30
N GLY A 268 -6.14 -15.35 25.32
CA GLY A 268 -6.72 -16.47 26.07
C GLY A 268 -6.48 -16.34 27.58
N LEU A 269 -7.16 -15.36 28.21
CA LEU A 269 -7.03 -15.10 29.63
C LEU A 269 -7.15 -16.40 30.45
N VAL A 270 -6.10 -16.73 31.20
CA VAL A 270 -6.06 -17.97 31.98
C VAL A 270 -7.12 -17.89 33.08
N GLY A 271 -8.02 -18.89 33.11
CA GLY A 271 -9.06 -18.99 34.13
C GLY A 271 -10.40 -18.37 33.76
N VAL A 272 -10.62 -18.01 32.49
CA VAL A 272 -11.96 -17.76 31.93
C VAL A 272 -12.29 -18.76 30.82
N MET A 273 -13.58 -19.06 30.64
CA MET A 273 -14.11 -19.86 29.54
C MET A 273 -15.29 -19.15 28.90
N CYS A 274 -15.52 -19.46 27.62
CA CYS A 274 -16.66 -18.97 26.89
C CYS A 274 -17.90 -19.82 27.19
N CYS A 275 -19.01 -19.19 27.58
CA CYS A 275 -20.31 -19.85 27.68
C CYS A 275 -21.20 -19.36 26.54
N LEU A 276 -21.43 -20.22 25.56
CA LEU A 276 -22.32 -19.93 24.43
C LEU A 276 -23.76 -20.32 24.78
N PRO A 277 -24.78 -19.58 24.31
CA PRO A 277 -26.18 -19.99 24.46
C PRO A 277 -26.42 -21.41 23.94
N GLU A 278 -27.15 -22.22 24.71
CA GLU A 278 -27.45 -23.64 24.46
C GLU A 278 -28.27 -23.85 23.17
N ALA A 279 -28.89 -22.77 22.66
CA ALA A 279 -29.62 -22.73 21.41
C ALA A 279 -28.76 -23.05 20.15
N GLU A 280 -27.43 -23.11 20.26
CA GLU A 280 -26.55 -23.36 19.11
C GLU A 280 -25.65 -24.59 19.22
N CYS A 281 -25.91 -25.54 20.14
CA CYS A 281 -25.18 -26.82 20.18
C CYS A 281 -25.59 -27.79 19.05
N LYS A 282 -25.69 -27.26 17.83
CA LYS A 282 -25.95 -27.98 16.59
C LYS A 282 -24.93 -29.12 16.45
N PRO A 283 -25.36 -30.37 16.27
CA PRO A 283 -24.44 -31.46 15.99
C PRO A 283 -23.58 -31.17 14.75
N VAL A 284 -22.28 -31.37 14.89
CA VAL A 284 -21.29 -31.20 13.82
C VAL A 284 -20.72 -32.55 13.41
N CYS A 285 -20.61 -32.78 12.12
CA CYS A 285 -19.91 -33.95 11.61
C CYS A 285 -18.39 -33.75 11.76
N ARG A 286 -17.67 -34.66 12.43
CA ARG A 286 -16.20 -34.61 12.55
C ARG A 286 -15.56 -35.95 12.22
N ALA A 287 -14.23 -35.94 12.07
CA ALA A 287 -13.38 -37.10 11.78
C ALA A 287 -13.72 -37.82 10.45
N LEU A 288 -14.03 -37.03 9.41
CA LEU A 288 -14.40 -37.46 8.06
C LEU A 288 -13.43 -38.49 7.47
N GLY A 289 -13.98 -39.55 6.87
CA GLY A 289 -13.21 -40.61 6.21
C GLY A 289 -12.46 -41.54 7.16
N THR A 290 -12.64 -41.40 8.48
CA THR A 290 -11.99 -42.24 9.48
C THR A 290 -12.99 -43.21 10.14
N ARG A 291 -12.48 -44.21 10.86
CA ARG A 291 -13.32 -45.08 11.70
C ARG A 291 -14.03 -44.34 12.86
N SER A 292 -13.63 -43.10 13.12
CA SER A 292 -14.17 -42.25 14.18
C SER A 292 -15.13 -41.20 13.61
N GLU A 293 -15.49 -41.28 12.32
CA GLU A 293 -16.47 -40.37 11.72
C GLU A 293 -17.82 -40.48 12.42
N GLY A 294 -18.42 -39.33 12.72
CA GLY A 294 -19.71 -39.28 13.40
C GLY A 294 -20.19 -37.88 13.70
N TRP A 295 -21.36 -37.82 14.33
CA TRP A 295 -21.95 -36.60 14.86
C TRP A 295 -21.40 -36.32 16.25
N TYR A 296 -20.89 -35.12 16.44
CA TYR A 296 -20.37 -34.63 17.69
C TYR A 296 -21.23 -33.46 18.15
N ASP A 297 -21.43 -33.37 19.45
CA ASP A 297 -22.06 -32.23 20.10
C ASP A 297 -21.23 -30.97 19.79
N GLY A 298 -21.86 -29.97 19.16
CA GLY A 298 -21.19 -28.77 18.68
C GLY A 298 -20.51 -27.96 19.78
N CYS A 299 -21.01 -28.06 21.01
CA CYS A 299 -20.49 -27.32 22.15
C CYS A 299 -19.41 -28.09 22.90
N THR A 300 -19.66 -29.35 23.25
CA THR A 300 -18.76 -30.14 24.10
C THR A 300 -17.72 -30.93 23.32
N GLY A 301 -17.88 -31.07 22.01
CA GLY A 301 -17.07 -31.96 21.17
C GLY A 301 -17.24 -33.43 21.52
N ARG A 302 -18.23 -33.80 22.35
CA ARG A 302 -18.51 -35.19 22.72
C ARG A 302 -19.17 -35.92 21.55
N LEU A 303 -18.73 -37.14 21.28
CA LEU A 303 -19.37 -38.00 20.29
C LEU A 303 -20.83 -38.30 20.70
N ILE A 304 -21.77 -37.95 19.83
CA ILE A 304 -23.19 -38.33 19.94
C ILE A 304 -23.36 -39.75 19.39
N CYS A 305 -22.91 -39.96 18.14
CA CYS A 305 -22.93 -41.28 17.52
C CYS A 305 -21.96 -41.36 16.33
N PHE A 306 -21.51 -42.58 16.01
CA PHE A 306 -20.77 -42.84 14.77
C PHE A 306 -21.72 -42.86 13.58
N ALA A 307 -21.34 -42.17 12.50
CA ALA A 307 -22.10 -42.08 11.27
C ALA A 307 -21.20 -41.59 10.13
N GLN A 308 -21.49 -41.99 8.90
CA GLN A 308 -20.82 -41.44 7.70
C GLN A 308 -21.51 -40.13 7.31
N CYS A 309 -21.20 -39.04 8.01
CA CYS A 309 -21.90 -37.76 7.87
C CYS A 309 -21.22 -36.76 6.94
N ASP A 310 -20.20 -37.17 6.17
CA ASP A 310 -19.57 -36.32 5.17
C ASP A 310 -20.58 -35.68 4.22
N GLY A 311 -20.53 -34.35 4.11
CA GLY A 311 -21.46 -33.54 3.32
C GLY A 311 -22.88 -33.40 3.89
N ALA A 312 -23.17 -33.91 5.08
CA ALA A 312 -24.46 -33.73 5.76
C ALA A 312 -24.37 -32.59 6.78
N GLU A 313 -25.43 -31.77 6.86
CA GLU A 313 -25.61 -30.79 7.92
C GLU A 313 -26.69 -31.24 8.89
N ALA A 314 -26.57 -30.90 10.17
CA ALA A 314 -27.67 -31.04 11.10
C ALA A 314 -28.72 -29.95 10.85
N GLU A 315 -30.00 -30.24 11.08
CA GLU A 315 -31.13 -29.33 10.97
C GLU A 315 -32.05 -29.59 12.15
N CYS A 316 -32.56 -28.52 12.77
CA CYS A 316 -33.58 -28.66 13.79
C CYS A 316 -34.91 -29.03 13.12
N GLY A 317 -35.49 -30.15 13.51
CA GLY A 317 -36.72 -30.68 12.93
C GLY A 317 -37.79 -30.94 13.98
N ALA A 318 -39.04 -31.01 13.51
CA ALA A 318 -40.20 -31.36 14.33
C ALA A 318 -40.38 -30.48 15.60
N VAL A 319 -40.00 -29.21 15.46
CA VAL A 319 -40.14 -28.14 16.45
C VAL A 319 -41.55 -28.08 17.06
N GLY A 320 -41.63 -27.99 18.38
CA GLY A 320 -42.86 -27.92 19.16
C GLY A 320 -43.56 -29.27 19.34
N SER A 321 -42.90 -30.39 19.02
CA SER A 321 -43.46 -31.72 19.16
C SER A 321 -42.64 -32.61 20.09
N ARG A 322 -43.19 -33.77 20.51
CA ARG A 322 -42.42 -34.80 21.25
C ARG A 322 -41.26 -35.40 20.46
N SER A 323 -41.21 -35.10 19.16
CA SER A 323 -40.19 -35.53 18.24
C SER A 323 -39.28 -34.35 17.85
N GLU A 324 -39.21 -33.29 18.65
CA GLU A 324 -38.24 -32.23 18.38
C GLU A 324 -36.81 -32.74 18.57
N GLY A 325 -35.93 -32.40 17.64
CA GLY A 325 -34.53 -32.77 17.71
C GLY A 325 -33.72 -32.39 16.48
N TRP A 326 -32.45 -32.78 16.50
CA TRP A 326 -31.51 -32.59 15.40
C TRP A 326 -31.59 -33.75 14.42
N TYR A 327 -31.69 -33.41 13.14
CA TYR A 327 -31.78 -34.34 12.03
C TYR A 327 -30.68 -34.05 11.01
N SER A 328 -30.15 -35.06 10.34
CA SER A 328 -29.33 -34.85 9.15
C SER A 328 -30.21 -34.33 8.00
N ALA A 329 -29.78 -33.28 7.33
CA ALA A 329 -30.48 -32.64 6.21
C ALA A 329 -30.93 -33.66 5.14
N ALA A 330 -32.08 -33.37 4.53
CA ALA A 330 -32.77 -34.30 3.63
C ALA A 330 -31.89 -34.71 2.43
N GLY A 331 -31.52 -36.00 2.36
CA GLY A 331 -30.70 -36.58 1.29
C GLY A 331 -29.52 -37.41 1.80
N ALA A 332 -29.13 -37.25 3.06
CA ALA A 332 -28.09 -38.04 3.70
C ALA A 332 -28.71 -39.03 4.72
N PRO A 333 -28.75 -40.35 4.46
CA PRO A 333 -29.29 -41.35 5.39
C PRO A 333 -28.30 -41.70 6.51
N THR A 334 -27.82 -40.68 7.23
CA THR A 334 -26.61 -40.80 8.06
C THR A 334 -26.78 -40.17 9.45
N GLY A 335 -28.01 -40.17 9.97
CA GLY A 335 -28.27 -39.99 11.40
C GLY A 335 -27.92 -41.25 12.20
N CYS A 336 -28.12 -41.18 13.51
CA CYS A 336 -27.76 -42.25 14.43
C CYS A 336 -28.68 -43.48 14.21
N GLY A 337 -28.11 -44.60 13.80
CA GLY A 337 -28.87 -45.85 13.59
C GLY A 337 -29.56 -45.98 12.23
N GLY A 338 -29.13 -45.22 11.21
CA GLY A 338 -29.59 -45.39 9.82
C GLY A 338 -30.87 -44.63 9.43
N GLY A 339 -31.38 -43.77 10.32
CA GLY A 339 -32.41 -42.78 10.03
C GLY A 339 -31.82 -41.37 9.85
N ALA A 340 -32.67 -40.35 9.74
CA ALA A 340 -32.23 -38.95 9.72
C ALA A 340 -32.01 -38.35 11.12
N LEU A 341 -32.58 -38.94 12.18
CA LEU A 341 -32.45 -38.41 13.53
C LEU A 341 -31.01 -38.57 14.05
N ILE A 342 -30.43 -37.47 14.54
CA ILE A 342 -29.14 -37.44 15.22
C ILE A 342 -29.38 -37.55 16.73
N GLN A 343 -30.15 -36.63 17.31
CA GLN A 343 -30.45 -36.59 18.73
C GLN A 343 -31.78 -35.87 18.99
N TRP A 344 -32.55 -36.35 19.98
CA TRP A 344 -33.71 -35.63 20.47
C TRP A 344 -33.27 -34.44 21.33
N ASP A 345 -33.79 -33.26 21.04
CA ASP A 345 -33.37 -32.00 21.69
C ASP A 345 -34.40 -30.88 21.47
N GLN A 346 -34.39 -29.84 22.31
CA GLN A 346 -35.20 -28.62 22.12
C GLN A 346 -34.43 -27.58 21.31
N CYS A 347 -34.22 -27.88 20.03
CA CYS A 347 -33.28 -27.17 19.16
C CYS A 347 -33.79 -25.81 18.61
N ALA A 348 -35.00 -25.36 18.97
CA ALA A 348 -35.59 -24.10 18.47
C ALA A 348 -35.90 -23.07 19.58
N SER A 349 -35.06 -23.00 20.63
CA SER A 349 -35.23 -22.09 21.76
C SER A 349 -34.78 -20.65 21.51
#